data_AF-D6ZDX8-F1
#
_entry.id   AF-D6ZDX8-F1
#
_cell.length_a   1.000
_cell.length_b   1.000
_cell.length_c   1.000
_cell.angle_alpha   90.00
_cell.angle_beta   90.00
_cell.angle_gamma   90.00
#
_symmetry.space_group_name_H-M   'P 1'
#
loop_
_entity.id
_entity.type
_entity.pdbx_description
1 polymer ?
#
loop_
_entity_poly.entity_id
_entity_poly.type
_entity_poly.pdbx_seq_one_letter_code
_entity_poly.pdbx_strand_id
1 'polypeptide(L)'
;MTTMRTATAVFVLMGLALAAPFAGADPARPKGCLVLAAATKRFEDLDNKVKALNDPEVSFDEARANTRQQVGLWRQMQDLLGEAAKNITDAPRLAAAVRENGDAIGQYADVVEEILPHTQENPPPADVRANYTAAGKRKNAAGRAMTEAAREICAK
;
A
#
# COMPACT_ATOMS: atom_id res chain seq x y z
N MET A 1 10.21 35.10 -18.49
CA MET A 1 9.49 33.82 -18.63
C MET A 1 10.38 32.75 -18.04
N THR A 2 10.20 32.47 -16.75
CA THR A 2 11.09 31.61 -15.97
C THR A 2 10.37 30.29 -15.71
N THR A 3 10.99 29.22 -16.18
CA THR A 3 10.51 27.85 -16.25
C THR A 3 10.15 27.31 -14.86
N MET A 4 8.87 27.02 -14.61
CA MET A 4 8.40 26.33 -13.42
C MET A 4 8.72 24.83 -13.56
N ARG A 5 9.75 24.35 -12.87
CA ARG A 5 10.00 22.93 -12.65
C ARG A 5 9.11 22.47 -11.49
N THR A 6 7.99 21.85 -11.82
CA THR A 6 7.13 21.16 -10.86
C THR A 6 7.88 20.00 -10.22
N ALA A 7 7.73 19.92 -8.90
CA ALA A 7 8.50 19.05 -8.03
C ALA A 7 8.28 17.57 -8.34
N THR A 8 9.39 16.85 -8.36
CA THR A 8 9.51 15.43 -8.67
C THR A 8 8.78 14.60 -7.60
N ALA A 9 7.60 14.06 -7.94
CA ALA A 9 6.95 13.02 -7.15
C ALA A 9 7.68 11.69 -7.37
N VAL A 10 8.76 11.46 -6.62
CA VAL A 10 9.41 10.14 -6.55
C VAL A 10 8.59 9.26 -5.60
N PHE A 11 7.67 8.48 -6.14
CA PHE A 11 7.08 7.35 -5.42
C PHE A 11 7.45 6.04 -6.10
N VAL A 12 8.46 5.41 -5.51
CA VAL A 12 9.01 4.12 -5.89
C VAL A 12 7.92 3.06 -5.82
N LEU A 13 7.66 2.47 -6.98
CA LEU A 13 6.79 1.35 -7.25
C LEU A 13 7.11 0.17 -6.32
N MET A 14 6.16 -0.20 -5.46
CA MET A 14 6.04 -1.58 -4.98
C MET A 14 5.49 -2.43 -6.12
N GLY A 15 6.38 -2.81 -7.04
CA GLY A 15 6.10 -3.89 -7.98
C GLY A 15 6.11 -5.21 -7.22
N LEU A 16 4.93 -5.64 -6.75
CA LEU A 16 4.69 -7.03 -6.38
C LEU A 16 4.73 -7.86 -7.68
N ALA A 17 5.92 -8.21 -8.14
CA ALA A 17 6.09 -9.26 -9.14
C ALA A 17 5.85 -10.62 -8.46
N LEU A 18 4.58 -10.96 -8.25
CA LEU A 18 4.11 -12.32 -8.01
C LEU A 18 3.68 -12.95 -9.35
N ALA A 19 4.52 -12.86 -10.37
CA ALA A 19 4.31 -13.56 -11.64
C ALA A 19 4.99 -14.94 -11.56
N ALA A 20 4.36 -15.86 -10.86
CA ALA A 20 4.55 -17.29 -11.12
C ALA A 20 3.16 -17.93 -11.22
N PRO A 21 2.86 -18.66 -12.30
CA PRO A 21 1.57 -19.33 -12.44
C PRO A 21 1.46 -20.37 -11.32
N PHE A 22 0.53 -20.17 -10.39
CA PHE A 22 0.16 -21.12 -9.34
C PHE A 22 -0.59 -22.32 -9.96
N ALA A 23 0.03 -23.03 -10.89
CA ALA A 23 -0.49 -24.23 -11.51
C ALA A 23 -0.06 -25.44 -10.66
N GLY A 24 -0.97 -25.89 -9.80
CA GLY A 24 -0.77 -26.99 -8.86
C GLY A 24 -1.12 -26.54 -7.45
N ALA A 25 -2.37 -26.75 -7.04
CA ALA A 25 -2.73 -26.66 -5.64
C ALA A 25 -2.13 -27.88 -4.94
N ASP A 26 -0.94 -27.72 -4.36
CA ASP A 26 -0.40 -28.72 -3.45
C ASP A 26 -1.37 -28.83 -2.25
N PRO A 27 -1.95 -30.02 -1.99
CA PRO A 27 -2.87 -30.22 -0.87
C PRO A 27 -2.22 -29.97 0.52
N ALA A 28 -0.89 -29.85 0.60
CA ALA A 28 -0.16 -29.49 1.80
C ALA A 28 -0.04 -27.96 2.03
N ARG A 29 -0.46 -27.10 1.09
CA ARG A 29 -0.38 -25.65 1.29
C ARG A 29 -1.28 -25.21 2.44
N PRO A 30 -0.79 -24.34 3.33
CA PRO A 30 -1.64 -23.71 4.33
C PRO A 30 -2.84 -23.02 3.68
N LYS A 31 -4.04 -23.20 4.24
CA LYS A 31 -5.27 -22.50 3.85
C LYS A 31 -5.08 -20.99 3.86
N GLY A 32 -4.22 -20.49 4.76
CA GLY A 32 -3.81 -19.09 4.77
C GLY A 32 -3.22 -18.58 3.44
N CYS A 33 -2.54 -19.44 2.68
CA CYS A 33 -2.02 -19.09 1.35
C CYS A 33 -3.14 -18.93 0.31
N LEU A 34 -4.21 -19.71 0.42
CA LEU A 34 -5.39 -19.57 -0.45
C LEU A 34 -6.15 -18.28 -0.13
N VAL A 35 -6.29 -17.93 1.16
CA VAL A 35 -6.89 -16.66 1.60
C VAL A 35 -6.09 -15.48 1.04
N LEU A 36 -4.76 -15.50 1.18
CA LEU A 36 -3.91 -14.44 0.66
C LEU A 36 -3.98 -14.34 -0.87
N ALA A 37 -3.92 -15.47 -1.59
CA ALA A 37 -4.03 -15.50 -3.04
C ALA A 37 -5.37 -14.96 -3.57
N ALA A 38 -6.48 -15.29 -2.88
CA ALA A 38 -7.79 -14.74 -3.21
C ALA A 38 -7.86 -13.22 -2.99
N ALA A 39 -7.16 -12.70 -1.97
CA ALA A 39 -7.07 -11.28 -1.71
C ALA A 39 -6.16 -10.55 -2.72
N THR A 40 -5.11 -11.20 -3.25
CA THR A 40 -4.12 -10.60 -4.18
C THR A 40 -4.78 -9.91 -5.36
N LYS A 41 -5.76 -10.53 -6.02
CA LYS A 41 -6.43 -9.91 -7.18
C LYS A 41 -7.11 -8.59 -6.81
N ARG A 42 -7.77 -8.55 -5.65
CA ARG A 42 -8.40 -7.31 -5.16
C ARG A 42 -7.36 -6.26 -4.77
N PHE A 43 -6.21 -6.67 -4.24
CA PHE A 43 -5.08 -5.76 -4.00
C PHE A 43 -4.56 -5.15 -5.30
N GLU A 44 -4.33 -5.97 -6.32
CA GLU A 44 -3.85 -5.51 -7.63
C GLU A 44 -4.83 -4.51 -8.25
N ASP A 45 -6.14 -4.77 -8.18
CA ASP A 45 -7.16 -3.83 -8.67
C ASP A 45 -7.12 -2.50 -7.92
N LEU A 46 -7.00 -2.52 -6.58
CA LEU A 46 -6.90 -1.31 -5.77
C LEU A 46 -5.59 -0.55 -6.06
N ASP A 47 -4.47 -1.25 -6.23
CA ASP A 47 -3.17 -0.66 -6.52
C ASP A 47 -3.14 -0.03 -7.92
N ASN A 48 -3.77 -0.68 -8.90
CA ASN A 48 -3.94 -0.12 -10.24
C ASN A 48 -4.81 1.14 -10.22
N LYS A 49 -5.87 1.18 -9.40
CA LYS A 49 -6.66 2.41 -9.20
C LYS A 49 -5.84 3.53 -8.57
N VAL A 50 -5.02 3.23 -7.56
CA VAL A 50 -4.11 4.22 -6.96
C VAL A 50 -3.14 4.76 -8.01
N LYS A 51 -2.54 3.89 -8.83
CA LYS A 51 -1.62 4.30 -9.91
C LYS A 51 -2.30 5.14 -10.98
N ALA A 52 -3.53 4.81 -11.35
CA ALA A 52 -4.29 5.57 -12.34
C ALA A 52 -4.59 7.01 -11.89
N LEU A 53 -4.58 7.27 -10.58
CA LEU A 53 -4.74 8.60 -9.99
C LEU A 53 -3.43 9.40 -9.94
N ASN A 54 -2.30 8.79 -10.30
CA ASN A 54 -1.00 9.46 -10.38
C ASN A 54 -0.80 10.03 -11.79
N ASP A 55 -1.37 11.20 -12.03
CA ASP A 55 -1.08 12.02 -13.21
C ASP A 55 -0.24 13.23 -12.78
N PRO A 56 1.00 13.39 -13.28
CA PRO A 56 1.85 14.53 -12.93
C PRO A 56 1.46 15.84 -13.62
N GLU A 57 0.53 15.84 -14.58
CA GLU A 57 0.17 17.01 -15.40
C GLU A 57 -1.13 17.71 -14.96
N VAL A 58 -1.75 17.27 -13.86
CA VAL A 58 -3.01 17.84 -13.36
C VAL A 58 -2.80 19.13 -12.55
N SER A 59 -3.88 19.92 -12.44
CA SER A 59 -3.89 21.11 -11.58
C SER A 59 -3.69 20.75 -10.10
N PHE A 60 -3.29 21.72 -9.27
CA PHE A 60 -3.11 21.49 -7.83
C PHE A 60 -4.40 21.00 -7.14
N ASP A 61 -5.56 21.58 -7.48
CA ASP A 61 -6.84 21.17 -6.92
C ASP A 61 -7.23 19.76 -7.32
N GLU A 62 -6.92 19.37 -8.55
CA GLU A 62 -7.14 18.02 -9.06
C GLU A 62 -6.17 17.01 -8.45
N ALA A 63 -4.88 17.36 -8.29
CA ALA A 63 -3.91 16.55 -7.56
C ALA A 63 -4.36 16.29 -6.11
N ARG A 64 -4.93 17.31 -5.46
CA ARG A 64 -5.49 17.21 -4.11
C ARG A 64 -6.72 16.29 -4.08
N ALA A 65 -7.61 16.41 -5.05
CA ALA A 65 -8.77 15.53 -5.18
C ALA A 65 -8.35 14.08 -5.44
N ASN A 66 -7.41 13.84 -6.36
CA ASN A 66 -6.85 12.53 -6.66
C ASN A 66 -6.19 11.91 -5.43
N THR A 67 -5.43 12.71 -4.66
CA THR A 67 -4.79 12.24 -3.43
C THR A 67 -5.83 11.85 -2.36
N ARG A 68 -6.95 12.57 -2.23
CA ARG A 68 -8.07 12.14 -1.36
C ARG A 68 -8.66 10.80 -1.81
N GLN A 69 -8.80 10.59 -3.11
CA GLN A 69 -9.27 9.30 -3.63
C GLN A 69 -8.26 8.18 -3.34
N GLN A 70 -6.96 8.43 -3.45
CA GLN A 70 -5.91 7.48 -3.07
C GLN A 70 -6.00 7.12 -1.58
N VAL A 71 -6.23 8.08 -0.69
CA VAL A 71 -6.47 7.83 0.75
C VAL A 71 -7.63 6.85 0.95
N GLY A 72 -8.76 7.07 0.27
CA GLY A 72 -9.91 6.16 0.33
C GLY A 72 -9.60 4.75 -0.18
N LEU A 73 -8.77 4.61 -1.21
CA LEU A 73 -8.32 3.31 -1.73
C LEU A 73 -7.36 2.60 -0.77
N TRP A 74 -6.46 3.33 -0.11
CA TRP A 74 -5.57 2.76 0.90
C TRP A 74 -6.34 2.24 2.13
N ARG A 75 -7.43 2.90 2.53
CA ARG A 75 -8.32 2.35 3.58
C ARG A 75 -8.99 1.04 3.15
N GLN A 76 -9.46 0.97 1.91
CA GLN A 76 -9.99 -0.29 1.38
C GLN A 76 -8.94 -1.40 1.36
N MET A 77 -7.67 -1.08 1.06
CA MET A 77 -6.56 -2.04 1.16
C MET A 77 -6.31 -2.47 2.60
N GLN A 78 -6.32 -1.53 3.56
CA GLN A 78 -6.18 -1.82 4.99
C GLN A 78 -7.26 -2.80 5.44
N ASP A 79 -8.53 -2.54 5.13
CA ASP A 79 -9.65 -3.40 5.51
C ASP A 79 -9.53 -4.80 4.91
N LEU A 80 -9.18 -4.86 3.62
CA LEU A 80 -8.96 -6.13 2.92
C LEU A 80 -7.83 -6.95 3.55
N LEU A 81 -6.71 -6.32 3.95
CA LEU A 81 -5.61 -7.01 4.63
C LEU A 81 -6.03 -7.44 6.04
N GLY A 82 -6.77 -6.60 6.75
CA GLY A 82 -7.32 -6.92 8.05
C GLY A 82 -8.25 -8.13 8.03
N GLU A 83 -9.13 -8.22 7.03
CA GLU A 83 -10.01 -9.37 6.81
C GLU A 83 -9.21 -10.62 6.44
N ALA A 84 -8.27 -10.51 5.49
CA ALA A 84 -7.41 -11.63 5.11
C ALA A 84 -6.64 -12.18 6.31
N ALA A 85 -6.05 -11.32 7.13
CA ALA A 85 -5.32 -11.71 8.34
C ALA A 85 -6.20 -12.41 9.38
N LYS A 86 -7.49 -12.05 9.51
CA LYS A 86 -8.43 -12.75 10.41
C LYS A 86 -8.75 -14.17 9.91
N ASN A 87 -8.77 -14.35 8.59
CA ASN A 87 -9.10 -15.63 7.95
C ASN A 87 -7.89 -16.56 7.80
N ILE A 88 -6.67 -16.08 8.04
CA ILE A 88 -5.45 -16.89 8.09
C ILE A 88 -5.28 -17.44 9.52
N THR A 89 -5.71 -18.67 9.76
CA THR A 89 -5.67 -19.31 11.09
C THR A 89 -4.54 -20.33 11.26
N ASP A 90 -4.04 -20.89 10.16
CA ASP A 90 -3.06 -21.97 10.14
C ASP A 90 -1.63 -21.52 9.82
N ALA A 91 -1.42 -20.22 9.57
CA ALA A 91 -0.13 -19.61 9.32
C ALA A 91 0.04 -18.31 10.13
N PRO A 92 0.26 -18.37 11.45
CA PRO A 92 0.23 -17.20 12.32
C PRO A 92 1.27 -16.12 11.97
N ARG A 93 2.46 -16.51 11.50
CA ARG A 93 3.47 -15.55 11.01
C ARG A 93 2.99 -14.83 9.74
N LEU A 94 2.29 -15.52 8.84
CA LEU A 94 1.69 -14.91 7.66
C LEU A 94 0.56 -13.96 8.05
N ALA A 95 -0.34 -14.39 8.93
CA ALA A 95 -1.44 -13.56 9.42
C ALA A 95 -0.92 -12.26 10.07
N ALA A 96 0.13 -12.35 10.88
CA ALA A 96 0.76 -11.19 11.50
C ALA A 96 1.36 -10.23 10.47
N ALA A 97 2.10 -10.75 9.48
CA ALA A 97 2.70 -9.92 8.44
C ALA A 97 1.66 -9.24 7.53
N VAL A 98 0.56 -9.95 7.22
CA VAL A 98 -0.58 -9.40 6.45
C VAL A 98 -1.25 -8.28 7.25
N ARG A 99 -1.52 -8.49 8.55
CA ARG A 99 -2.10 -7.47 9.43
C ARG A 99 -1.21 -6.23 9.53
N GLU A 100 0.08 -6.42 9.78
CA GLU A 100 1.01 -5.29 9.93
C GLU A 100 1.14 -4.48 8.65
N ASN A 101 1.07 -5.13 7.48
CA ASN A 101 1.01 -4.40 6.21
C ASN A 101 -0.28 -3.56 6.10
N GLY A 102 -1.42 -4.11 6.51
CA GLY A 102 -2.69 -3.36 6.56
C GLY A 102 -2.62 -2.14 7.46
N ASP A 103 -2.11 -2.32 8.67
CA ASP A 103 -1.96 -1.24 9.65
C ASP A 103 -0.99 -0.16 9.15
N ALA A 104 0.11 -0.54 8.51
CA ALA A 104 1.08 0.40 7.95
C ALA A 104 0.52 1.19 6.76
N ILE A 105 -0.32 0.58 5.92
CA ILE A 105 -1.05 1.28 4.85
C ILE A 105 -2.05 2.28 5.45
N GLY A 106 -2.79 1.86 6.48
CA GLY A 106 -3.72 2.73 7.21
C GLY A 106 -3.04 3.98 7.78
N GLN A 107 -1.95 3.77 8.55
CA GLN A 107 -1.15 4.86 9.11
C GLN A 107 -0.58 5.79 8.03
N TYR A 108 -0.18 5.25 6.88
CA TYR A 108 0.26 6.08 5.77
C TYR A 108 -0.88 6.94 5.21
N ALA A 109 -2.08 6.39 5.10
CA ALA A 109 -3.27 7.11 4.68
C ALA A 109 -3.64 8.25 5.65
N ASP A 110 -3.58 7.99 6.97
CA ASP A 110 -3.77 9.01 8.02
C ASP A 110 -2.82 10.21 7.81
N VAL A 111 -1.53 9.94 7.67
CA VAL A 111 -0.53 11.02 7.55
C VAL A 111 -0.59 11.74 6.21
N VAL A 112 -0.99 11.05 5.12
CA VAL A 112 -1.24 11.74 3.84
C VAL A 112 -2.41 12.73 4.00
N GLU A 113 -3.47 12.34 4.70
CA GLU A 113 -4.61 13.20 4.97
C GLU A 113 -4.25 14.43 5.80
N GLU A 114 -3.31 14.29 6.75
CA GLU A 114 -2.72 15.42 7.49
C GLU A 114 -1.91 16.37 6.60
N ILE A 115 -1.26 15.86 5.55
CA ILE A 115 -0.45 16.69 4.63
C ILE A 115 -1.31 17.43 3.60
N LEU A 116 -2.44 16.85 3.20
CA LEU A 116 -3.31 17.37 2.14
C LEU A 116 -3.75 18.85 2.26
N PRO A 117 -3.91 19.45 3.45
CA PRO A 117 -4.25 20.87 3.59
C PRO A 117 -3.09 21.83 3.31
N HIS A 118 -1.85 21.34 3.27
CA HIS A 118 -0.67 22.19 3.18
C HIS A 118 -0.32 22.53 1.73
N THR A 119 0.20 23.74 1.54
CA THR A 119 0.60 24.30 0.24
C THR A 119 2.05 24.75 0.27
N GLN A 120 2.55 25.32 -0.84
CA GLN A 120 3.89 25.93 -0.85
C GLN A 120 3.97 27.14 0.07
N GLU A 121 2.91 27.95 0.14
CA GLU A 121 2.79 29.13 1.00
C GLU A 121 2.51 28.77 2.47
N ASN A 122 1.92 27.61 2.72
CA ASN A 122 1.66 27.07 4.05
C ASN A 122 2.18 25.62 4.16
N PRO A 123 3.51 25.44 4.25
CA PRO A 123 4.10 24.10 4.25
C PRO A 123 3.72 23.31 5.51
N PRO A 124 3.69 21.96 5.43
CA PRO A 124 3.41 21.14 6.59
C PRO A 124 4.46 21.35 7.68
N PRO A 125 4.09 21.34 8.97
CA PRO A 125 5.02 21.34 10.10
C PRO A 125 6.10 20.25 10.00
N ALA A 126 7.23 20.46 10.67
CA ALA A 126 8.39 19.57 10.54
C ALA A 126 8.12 18.14 11.04
N ASP A 127 7.34 18.01 12.11
CA ASP A 127 6.84 16.75 12.67
C ASP A 127 5.90 16.03 11.68
N VAL A 128 4.97 16.74 11.03
CA VAL A 128 4.10 16.15 10.00
C VAL A 128 4.91 15.59 8.83
N ARG A 129 5.92 16.33 8.35
CA ARG A 129 6.84 15.83 7.30
C ARG A 129 7.65 14.61 7.74
N ALA A 130 8.11 14.61 8.99
CA ALA A 130 8.85 13.49 9.56
C ALA A 130 7.95 12.24 9.67
N ASN A 131 6.72 12.41 10.15
CA ASN A 131 5.72 11.36 10.23
C ASN A 131 5.41 10.76 8.86
N TYR A 132 5.29 11.60 7.83
CA TYR A 132 5.04 11.12 6.46
C TYR A 132 6.18 10.26 5.93
N THR A 133 7.40 10.74 6.14
CA THR A 133 8.61 10.00 5.74
C THR A 133 8.71 8.67 6.49
N ALA A 134 8.42 8.67 7.79
CA ALA A 134 8.44 7.47 8.63
C ALA A 134 7.34 6.47 8.24
N ALA A 135 6.10 6.94 8.04
CA ALA A 135 4.96 6.13 7.63
C ALA A 135 5.19 5.50 6.24
N GLY A 136 5.73 6.28 5.28
CA GLY A 136 6.10 5.75 3.96
C GLY A 136 7.16 4.66 4.03
N LYS A 137 8.21 4.84 4.86
CA LYS A 137 9.22 3.82 5.13
C LYS A 137 8.61 2.57 5.77
N ARG A 138 7.74 2.74 6.76
CA ARG A 138 7.05 1.65 7.46
C ARG A 138 6.17 0.84 6.51
N LYS A 139 5.32 1.50 5.73
CA LYS A 139 4.49 0.86 4.69
C LYS A 139 5.33 0.00 3.76
N ASN A 140 6.44 0.55 3.27
CA ASN A 140 7.34 -0.16 2.36
C ASN A 140 8.05 -1.35 3.04
N ALA A 141 8.42 -1.22 4.32
CA ALA A 141 9.01 -2.31 5.07
C ALA A 141 7.99 -3.43 5.34
N ALA A 142 6.78 -3.08 5.75
CA ALA A 142 5.72 -4.04 6.06
C ALA A 142 5.28 -4.84 4.82
N GLY A 143 5.12 -4.18 3.65
CA GLY A 143 4.79 -4.88 2.42
C GLY A 143 5.90 -5.85 1.95
N ARG A 144 7.18 -5.51 2.18
CA ARG A 144 8.30 -6.45 1.93
C ARG A 144 8.26 -7.63 2.90
N ALA A 145 8.05 -7.40 4.19
CA ALA A 145 7.94 -8.46 5.19
C ALA A 145 6.76 -9.40 4.91
N MET A 146 5.61 -8.89 4.48
CA MET A 146 4.48 -9.70 4.03
C MET A 146 4.84 -10.55 2.81
N THR A 147 5.53 -9.97 1.82
CA THR A 147 5.98 -10.70 0.63
C THR A 147 6.96 -11.82 0.98
N GLU A 148 7.88 -11.57 1.89
CA GLU A 148 8.85 -12.55 2.37
C GLU A 148 8.15 -13.69 3.13
N ALA A 149 7.26 -13.36 4.07
CA ALA A 149 6.46 -14.36 4.79
C ALA A 149 5.61 -15.22 3.83
N ALA A 150 4.99 -14.60 2.82
CA ALA A 150 4.23 -15.33 1.81
C ALA A 150 5.13 -16.28 1.00
N ARG A 151 6.33 -15.86 0.60
CA ARG A 151 7.29 -16.74 -0.10
C ARG A 151 7.74 -17.90 0.77
N GLU A 152 8.14 -17.65 2.01
CA GLU A 152 8.61 -18.68 2.93
C GLU A 152 7.55 -19.75 3.25
N ILE A 153 6.28 -19.36 3.28
CA ILE A 153 5.16 -20.19 3.76
C ILE A 153 4.40 -20.82 2.60
N CYS A 154 4.21 -20.10 1.49
CA CYS A 154 3.33 -20.51 0.40
C CYS A 154 4.06 -21.04 -0.85
N ALA A 155 5.40 -20.89 -0.93
CA ALA A 155 6.21 -21.49 -2.00
C ALA A 155 6.78 -22.88 -1.64
N LYS A 156 6.45 -23.38 -0.45
CA LYS A 156 6.66 -24.77 -0.04
C LYS A 156 5.55 -25.64 -0.59
#